data_AF-S0F7W9-F1
#
_entry.id   AF-S0F7W9-F1
#
_cell.length_a   1.000
_cell.length_b   1.000
_cell.length_c   1.000
_cell.angle_alpha   90.00
_cell.angle_beta   90.00
_cell.angle_gamma   90.00
#
_symmetry.space_group_name_H-M   'P 1'
#
loop_
_entity.id
_entity.type
_entity.pdbx_description
1 polymer ?
#
loop_
_entity_poly.entity_id
_entity_poly.type
_entity_poly.pdbx_seq_one_letter_code
_entity_poly.pdbx_strand_id
1 'polypeptide(L)'
;MKSSGFNIEDTHLRDRVRIARLFAMVCMALVWAYLVGEHKDIYVKPIKILKHGRRAKSLVKYGLEEISNVLFRPTYTPKFDVFKFLSCT
;
A
#
# COMPACT_ATOMS: atom_id res chain seq x y z
N MET A 1 -22.89 -30.94 -1.03
CA MET A 1 -21.57 -30.32 -0.77
C MET A 1 -21.79 -28.81 -0.76
N LYS A 2 -21.43 -28.10 0.32
CA LYS A 2 -21.83 -26.71 0.60
C LYS A 2 -21.39 -25.75 -0.52
N SER A 3 -22.36 -25.07 -1.14
CA SER A 3 -22.19 -23.97 -2.10
C SER A 3 -21.84 -22.62 -1.44
N SER A 4 -21.23 -22.65 -0.25
CA SER A 4 -20.91 -21.45 0.54
C SER A 4 -19.40 -21.13 0.54
N GLY A 5 -18.69 -21.50 -0.52
CA GLY A 5 -17.31 -21.06 -0.79
C GLY A 5 -17.31 -19.98 -1.86
N PHE A 6 -16.27 -19.14 -1.88
CA PHE A 6 -15.98 -18.30 -3.05
C PHE A 6 -15.94 -19.22 -4.27
N ASN A 7 -16.91 -19.06 -5.18
CA ASN A 7 -17.10 -19.93 -6.34
C ASN A 7 -16.08 -19.54 -7.43
N ILE A 8 -14.80 -19.81 -7.14
CA ILE A 8 -13.63 -19.44 -7.96
C ILE A 8 -13.61 -20.25 -9.27
N GLU A 9 -14.15 -21.46 -9.26
CA GLU A 9 -14.26 -22.31 -10.46
C GLU A 9 -15.38 -21.88 -11.42
N ASP A 10 -16.47 -21.32 -10.88
CA ASP A 10 -17.70 -20.98 -11.63
C ASP A 10 -17.75 -19.48 -12.03
N THR A 11 -16.92 -18.66 -11.39
CA THR A 11 -16.55 -17.39 -11.97
C THR A 11 -15.59 -17.70 -13.12
N HIS A 12 -15.99 -17.32 -14.33
CA HIS A 12 -15.20 -17.37 -15.55
C HIS A 12 -13.90 -16.53 -15.39
N LEU A 13 -12.94 -16.95 -14.56
CA LEU A 13 -11.56 -16.46 -14.42
C LEU A 13 -10.76 -16.85 -15.68
N ARG A 14 -11.37 -16.62 -16.84
CA ARG A 14 -10.90 -16.93 -18.19
C ARG A 14 -9.70 -16.08 -18.57
N ASP A 15 -9.37 -15.08 -17.76
CA ASP A 15 -8.28 -14.15 -18.01
C ASP A 15 -7.28 -14.15 -16.85
N ARG A 16 -6.68 -15.32 -16.58
CA ARG A 16 -5.59 -15.49 -15.60
C ARG A 16 -4.48 -14.45 -15.79
N VAL A 17 -4.25 -14.03 -17.03
CA VAL A 17 -3.31 -12.96 -17.40
C VAL A 17 -3.73 -11.61 -16.81
N ARG A 18 -5.02 -11.26 -16.88
CA ARG A 18 -5.55 -10.01 -16.31
C ARG A 18 -5.44 -9.99 -14.79
N ILE A 19 -5.72 -11.11 -14.13
CA ILE A 19 -5.57 -11.24 -12.67
C ILE A 19 -4.10 -11.11 -12.27
N ALA A 20 -3.20 -11.78 -13.00
CA ALA A 20 -1.76 -11.68 -12.75
C ALA A 20 -1.26 -10.23 -12.92
N ARG A 21 -1.73 -9.50 -13.95
CA ARG A 21 -1.41 -8.09 -14.15
C ARG A 21 -1.93 -7.20 -13.02
N LEU A 22 -3.19 -7.40 -12.60
CA LEU A 22 -3.76 -6.67 -11.46
C LEU A 22 -2.97 -6.95 -10.18
N PHE A 23 -2.65 -8.21 -9.93
CA PHE A 23 -1.86 -8.60 -8.76
C PHE A 23 -0.47 -7.98 -8.78
N ALA A 24 0.22 -7.98 -9.92
CA ALA A 24 1.51 -7.33 -10.07
C ALA A 24 1.43 -5.82 -9.78
N MET A 25 0.41 -5.12 -10.28
CA MET A 25 0.19 -3.70 -9.97
C MET A 25 -0.07 -3.47 -8.48
N VAL A 26 -0.86 -4.33 -7.82
CA VAL A 26 -1.11 -4.25 -6.38
C VAL A 26 0.18 -4.50 -5.59
N CYS A 27 0.99 -5.48 -5.97
CA CYS A 27 2.29 -5.74 -5.34
C CYS A 27 3.22 -4.54 -5.47
N MET A 28 3.32 -3.93 -6.65
CA MET A 28 4.11 -2.71 -6.86
C MET A 28 3.60 -1.55 -5.99
N ALA A 29 2.29 -1.35 -5.92
CA ALA A 29 1.69 -0.34 -5.06
C ALA A 29 1.97 -0.61 -3.56
N LEU A 30 1.98 -1.87 -3.13
CA LEU A 30 2.31 -2.26 -1.75
C LEU A 30 3.79 -2.00 -1.42
N VAL A 31 4.71 -2.31 -2.34
CA VAL A 31 6.14 -2.02 -2.19
C VAL A 31 6.36 -0.51 -2.10
N TRP A 32 5.70 0.26 -2.97
CA TRP A 32 5.79 1.72 -2.92
C TRP A 32 5.26 2.29 -1.61
N ALA A 33 4.07 1.85 -1.16
CA ALA A 33 3.51 2.25 0.13
C ALA A 33 4.38 1.84 1.32
N TYR A 34 5.09 0.72 1.23
CA TYR A 34 6.06 0.30 2.24
C TYR A 34 7.25 1.27 2.31
N LEU A 35 7.90 1.56 1.18
CA LEU A 35 9.07 2.44 1.12
C LEU A 35 8.76 3.86 1.59
N VAL A 36 7.62 4.40 1.15
CA VAL A 36 7.13 5.73 1.60
C VAL A 36 6.85 5.70 3.10
N GLY A 37 6.25 4.62 3.60
CA GLY A 37 5.95 4.45 5.02
C GLY A 37 7.21 4.37 5.88
N GLU A 38 8.21 3.62 5.44
CA GLU A 38 9.52 3.50 6.11
C GLU A 38 10.25 4.84 6.12
N HIS A 39 10.35 5.52 4.97
CA HIS A 39 11.01 6.82 4.91
C HIS A 39 10.33 7.84 5.84
N LYS A 40 9.00 7.87 5.85
CA LYS A 40 8.25 8.75 6.75
C LYS A 40 8.46 8.37 8.22
N ASP A 41 8.54 7.09 8.55
CA ASP A 41 8.80 6.59 9.91
C ASP A 41 10.18 7.04 10.42
N ILE A 42 11.21 6.94 9.56
CA ILE A 42 12.60 7.26 9.92
C ILE A 42 12.87 8.76 9.93
N TYR A 43 12.49 9.49 8.88
CA TYR A 43 12.99 10.85 8.64
C TYR A 43 11.99 11.96 8.95
N VAL A 44 10.69 11.65 9.05
CA VAL A 44 9.64 12.68 9.14
C VAL A 44 8.91 12.63 10.47
N LYS A 45 8.31 11.48 10.78
CA LYS A 45 7.57 11.27 12.01
C LYS A 45 7.49 9.77 12.30
N PRO A 46 8.12 9.30 13.38
CA PRO A 46 8.08 7.90 13.75
C PRO A 46 6.70 7.46 14.21
N ILE A 47 6.36 6.22 13.88
CA ILE A 47 5.16 5.53 14.31
C ILE A 47 5.32 5.19 15.79
N LYS A 48 4.35 5.63 16.58
CA LYS A 48 4.31 5.35 18.01
C LYS A 48 4.29 3.83 18.27
N ILE A 49 5.16 3.39 19.18
CA ILE A 49 5.09 2.04 19.76
C ILE A 49 4.09 2.06 20.93
N LEU A 50 3.16 1.11 20.94
CA LEU A 50 2.16 0.97 21.99
C LEU A 50 2.75 0.27 23.22
N LYS A 51 2.05 0.32 24.35
CA LYS A 51 2.51 -0.27 25.63
C LYS A 51 2.86 -1.76 25.54
N HIS A 52 2.22 -2.49 24.63
CA HIS A 52 2.47 -3.91 24.36
C HIS A 52 3.55 -4.16 23.30
N GLY A 53 4.42 -3.17 23.01
CA GLY A 53 5.61 -3.33 22.14
C GLY A 53 5.35 -3.38 20.63
N ARG A 54 4.09 -3.31 20.16
CA ARG A 54 3.77 -3.28 18.72
C ARG A 54 3.59 -1.86 18.23
N ARG A 55 3.89 -1.63 16.95
CA ARG A 55 3.62 -0.35 16.27
C ARG A 55 2.12 -0.06 16.23
N ALA A 56 1.75 1.20 16.43
CA ALA A 56 0.35 1.65 16.33
C ALA A 56 -0.20 1.59 14.90
N LYS A 57 0.68 1.54 13.90
CA LYS A 57 0.34 1.48 12.47
C LYS A 57 1.37 0.63 11.74
N SER A 58 0.95 -0.11 10.70
CA SER A 58 1.91 -0.76 9.80
C SER A 58 2.59 0.27 8.90
N LEU A 59 3.81 -0.02 8.44
CA LEU A 59 4.53 0.84 7.50
C LEU A 59 3.73 1.06 6.21
N VAL A 60 3.19 -0.02 5.64
CA VAL A 60 2.37 0.02 4.42
C VAL A 60 1.18 0.97 4.58
N LYS A 61 0.43 0.87 5.69
CA LYS A 61 -0.70 1.76 5.95
C LYS A 61 -0.24 3.20 6.12
N TYR A 62 0.89 3.41 6.79
CA TYR A 62 1.42 4.74 7.03
C TYR A 62 1.89 5.45 5.75
N GLY A 63 2.52 4.71 4.83
CA GLY A 63 2.89 5.24 3.52
C GLY A 63 1.70 5.39 2.58
N LEU A 64 0.73 4.46 2.59
CA LEU A 64 -0.49 4.58 1.79
C LEU A 64 -1.31 5.83 2.15
N GLU A 65 -1.39 6.18 3.44
CA GLU A 65 -2.02 7.43 3.88
C GLU A 65 -1.28 8.66 3.36
N GLU A 66 0.04 8.62 3.28
CA GLU A 66 0.84 9.71 2.71
C GLU A 66 0.58 9.86 1.21
N ILE A 67 0.64 8.74 0.46
CA ILE A 67 0.31 8.71 -0.96
C ILE A 67 -1.12 9.23 -1.19
N SER A 68 -2.08 8.77 -0.39
CA SER A 68 -3.48 9.20 -0.47
C SER A 68 -3.63 10.71 -0.21
N ASN A 69 -2.91 11.25 0.78
CA ASN A 69 -2.93 12.69 1.04
C ASN A 69 -2.37 13.48 -0.15
N VAL A 70 -1.27 13.03 -0.74
CA VAL A 70 -0.67 13.70 -1.91
C VAL A 70 -1.60 13.65 -3.12
N LEU A 71 -2.24 12.51 -3.38
CA LEU A 71 -3.08 12.33 -4.58
C LEU A 71 -4.45 12.99 -4.46
N PHE A 72 -5.08 12.94 -3.28
CA PHE A 72 -6.49 13.28 -3.13
C PHE A 72 -6.76 14.53 -2.29
N ARG A 73 -5.74 15.16 -1.68
CA ARG A 73 -5.91 16.40 -0.91
C ARG A 73 -5.16 17.56 -1.57
N PRO A 74 -5.87 18.48 -2.28
CA PRO A 74 -5.23 19.58 -3.00
C PRO A 74 -4.42 20.54 -2.12
N THR A 75 -4.80 20.67 -0.85
CA THR A 75 -4.14 21.57 0.11
C THR A 75 -3.03 20.90 0.91
N TYR A 76 -2.74 19.62 0.64
CA TYR A 76 -1.71 18.89 1.36
C TYR A 76 -0.32 19.22 0.80
N THR A 77 0.56 19.72 1.67
CA THR A 77 1.97 19.95 1.33
C THR A 77 2.82 18.77 1.79
N PRO A 78 3.27 17.89 0.88
CA PRO A 78 4.12 16.77 1.26
C PRO A 78 5.46 17.26 1.80
N LYS A 79 5.98 16.58 2.82
CA LYS A 79 7.28 16.91 3.43
C LYS A 79 8.48 16.36 2.66
N PHE A 80 8.22 15.43 1.76
CA PHE A 80 9.20 14.80 0.89
C PHE A 80 8.50 14.37 -0.40
N ASP A 81 9.28 14.19 -1.46
CA ASP A 81 8.73 13.81 -2.75
C ASP A 81 8.43 12.30 -2.79
N VAL A 82 7.15 11.95 -2.82
CA VAL A 82 6.64 10.58 -2.80
C VAL A 82 6.90 9.87 -4.14
N PHE A 83 7.05 10.62 -5.24
CA PHE A 83 7.27 10.05 -6.57
C PHE A 83 8.71 9.59 -6.79
N LYS A 84 9.68 10.08 -6.00
CA LYS A 84 11.07 9.61 -6.05
C LYS A 84 11.24 8.12 -5.73
N PHE A 85 10.31 7.53 -4.99
CA PHE A 85 10.34 6.10 -4.68
C PHE A 85 9.90 5.21 -5.85
N LEU A 86 9.24 5.79 -6.87
CA LEU A 86 8.83 5.11 -8.10
C LEU A 86 9.79 5.38 -9.26
N SER A 87 10.50 6.50 -9.25
CA SER A 87 11.56 6.74 -10.21
C SER A 87 12.71 5.81 -9.87
N CYS A 88 13.02 4.84 -10.73
CA CYS A 88 14.23 4.02 -10.64
C CYS A 88 15.49 4.86 -10.98
N THR A 89 15.60 6.08 -10.47
CA THR A 89 16.62 7.09 -10.73
C THR A 89 17.14 7.60 -9.39
#